data_AF-A0A2V8RYY5-F1
#
_entry.id   AF-A0A2V8RYY5-F1
#
_cell.length_a   1.000
_cell.length_b   1.000
_cell.length_c   1.000
_cell.angle_alpha   90.00
_cell.angle_beta   90.00
_cell.angle_gamma   90.00
#
_symmetry.space_group_name_H-M   'P 1'
#
loop_
_entity.id
_entity.type
_entity.pdbx_description
1 polymer ?
#
loop_
_entity_poly.entity_id
_entity_poly.type
_entity_poly.pdbx_seq_one_letter_code
_entity_poly.pdbx_strand_id
1 'polypeptide(L)' 'MAEPKHQAVDDQGTTEQQGRAILRRLRDEGFDADDAQLARALGRPVEEVQAWLGGDAPVDDDLVMKARGIAQERGINIE' A
#
# COMPACT_ATOMS: atom_id res chain seq x y z
N MET A 1 10.94 13.15 26.61
CA MET A 1 9.67 13.24 25.85
C MET A 1 9.95 12.56 24.52
N ALA A 2 9.31 11.42 24.23
CA ALA A 2 9.58 10.69 23.00
C ALA A 2 9.05 11.51 21.80
N GLU A 3 9.90 11.72 20.81
CA GLU A 3 9.53 12.36 19.54
C GLU A 3 8.35 11.61 18.90
N PRO A 4 7.38 12.28 18.27
CA PRO A 4 6.41 11.60 17.44
C PRO A 4 7.18 11.13 16.21
N LYS A 5 7.76 9.93 16.29
CA LYS A 5 8.37 9.28 15.15
C LYS A 5 7.24 9.15 14.13
N HIS A 6 7.27 9.97 13.08
CA HIS A 6 6.74 9.58 11.78
C HIS A 6 7.54 8.32 11.43
N GLN A 7 7.06 7.19 11.93
CA GLN A 7 7.78 5.95 11.90
C GLN A 7 7.68 5.50 10.45
N ALA A 8 8.83 5.48 9.77
CA ALA A 8 8.89 4.93 8.45
C ALA A 8 8.32 3.51 8.53
N VAL A 9 7.35 3.22 7.66
CA VAL A 9 6.75 1.90 7.55
C VAL A 9 7.71 0.93 6.89
N ASP A 10 8.75 1.40 6.18
CA ASP A 10 9.77 0.55 5.56
C ASP A 10 11.20 1.11 5.69
N ASP A 11 12.19 0.31 5.26
CA ASP A 11 13.61 0.68 5.23
C ASP A 11 13.96 1.83 4.26
N GLN A 12 13.03 2.20 3.36
CA GLN A 12 13.19 3.31 2.41
C GLN A 12 12.74 4.65 2.99
N GLY A 13 12.25 4.69 4.24
CA GLY A 13 11.75 5.91 4.86
C GLY A 13 10.32 6.27 4.45
N THR A 14 9.58 5.34 3.85
CA THR A 14 8.18 5.52 3.44
C THR A 14 7.33 5.74 4.67
N THR A 15 6.53 6.79 4.71
CA THR A 15 5.56 7.03 5.78
C THR A 15 4.26 6.26 5.53
N GLU A 16 3.42 6.08 6.55
CA GLU A 16 2.09 5.46 6.37
C GLU A 16 1.25 6.15 5.28
N GLN A 17 1.33 7.48 5.18
CA GLN A 17 0.66 8.24 4.12
C GLN A 17 1.20 7.89 2.73
N GLN A 18 2.52 7.76 2.59
CA GLN A 18 3.15 7.37 1.32
C GLN A 18 2.83 5.91 0.98
N GLY A 19 2.87 4.99 1.95
CA GLY A 19 2.48 3.59 1.75
C GLY A 19 1.03 3.45 1.27
N ARG A 20 0.12 4.25 1.85
CA ARG A 20 -1.26 4.32 1.39
C ARG A 20 -1.40 4.92 -0.01
N ALA A 21 -0.62 5.96 -0.32
CA ALA A 21 -0.61 6.56 -1.66
C ALA A 21 -0.14 5.55 -2.72
N ILE A 22 0.89 4.76 -2.40
CA ILE A 22 1.38 3.65 -3.23
C ILE A 22 0.27 2.62 -3.47
N LEU A 23 -0.42 2.17 -2.42
CA LEU A 23 -1.52 1.20 -2.55
C LEU A 23 -2.66 1.74 -3.41
N ARG A 24 -3.04 3.00 -3.19
CA ARG A 24 -4.10 3.65 -3.96
C ARG A 24 -3.73 3.77 -5.43
N ARG A 25 -2.49 4.13 -5.72
CA ARG A 25 -1.99 4.25 -7.09
C ARG A 25 -1.91 2.88 -7.77
N LEU A 26 -1.42 1.87 -7.06
CA LEU A 26 -1.42 0.49 -7.56
C LEU A 26 -2.84 -0.01 -7.85
N ARG A 27 -3.82 0.31 -6.98
CA ARG A 27 -5.23 -0.03 -7.23
C ARG A 27 -5.73 0.65 -8.50
N ASP A 28 -5.55 1.96 -8.59
CA ASP A 28 -6.15 2.78 -9.65
C ASP A 28 -5.50 2.49 -11.01
N GLU A 29 -4.18 2.38 -11.07
CA GLU A 29 -3.44 2.14 -12.32
C GLU A 29 -3.27 0.65 -12.66
N GLY A 30 -3.22 -0.21 -11.64
CA GLY A 30 -2.93 -1.63 -11.81
C GLY A 30 -4.12 -2.54 -11.77
N PHE A 31 -5.23 -2.09 -11.20
CA PHE A 31 -6.42 -2.92 -10.96
C PHE A 31 -7.72 -2.20 -11.33
N ASP A 32 -7.67 -1.18 -12.20
CA ASP A 32 -8.86 -0.44 -12.66
C ASP A 32 -9.72 0.12 -11.51
N ALA A 33 -9.07 0.54 -10.42
CA ALA A 33 -9.72 0.97 -9.17
C ALA A 33 -10.59 -0.12 -8.49
N ASP A 34 -10.36 -1.40 -8.76
CA ASP A 34 -11.06 -2.55 -8.17
C ASP A 34 -10.32 -3.07 -6.92
N ASP A 35 -10.89 -2.78 -5.75
CA ASP A 35 -10.37 -3.24 -4.46
C ASP A 35 -10.30 -4.78 -4.39
N ALA A 36 -11.23 -5.51 -5.01
CA ALA A 36 -11.27 -6.97 -4.96
C ALA A 36 -10.16 -7.60 -5.81
N GLN A 37 -9.78 -6.98 -6.92
CA GLN A 37 -8.64 -7.42 -7.72
C GLN A 37 -7.31 -7.12 -7.02
N LEU A 38 -7.18 -5.93 -6.42
CA LEU A 38 -6.01 -5.60 -5.61
C LEU A 38 -5.87 -6.58 -4.43
N ALA A 39 -6.96 -6.88 -3.72
CA ALA A 39 -7.00 -7.84 -2.63
C ALA A 39 -6.54 -9.24 -3.07
N ARG A 40 -7.01 -9.71 -4.23
CA ARG A 40 -6.55 -10.97 -4.83
C ARG A 40 -5.06 -10.99 -5.12
N ALA A 41 -4.52 -9.90 -5.67
CA ALA A 41 -3.09 -9.82 -5.99
C ALA A 41 -2.22 -9.72 -4.72
N LEU A 42 -2.71 -9.03 -3.69
CA LEU A 42 -2.05 -8.96 -2.39
C LEU A 42 -2.19 -10.28 -1.60
N GLY A 43 -3.16 -11.13 -1.94
CA GLY A 43 -3.49 -12.34 -1.19
C GLY A 43 -4.05 -12.00 0.19
N ARG A 44 -4.90 -10.97 0.25
CA ARG A 44 -5.49 -10.39 1.45
C ARG A 44 -7.00 -10.24 1.26
N PRO A 45 -7.80 -10.22 2.33
CA PRO A 45 -9.23 -9.96 2.22
C PRO A 45 -9.48 -8.51 1.74
N VAL A 46 -10.61 -8.29 1.07
CA VAL A 46 -10.95 -6.97 0.51
C VAL A 46 -11.21 -5.95 1.62
N GLU A 47 -11.71 -6.41 2.76
CA GLU A 47 -11.96 -5.60 3.95
C GLU A 47 -10.67 -5.00 4.52
N GLU A 48 -9.56 -5.76 4.51
CA GLU A 48 -8.25 -5.24 4.91
C GLU A 48 -7.74 -4.19 3.93
N VAL A 49 -7.87 -4.44 2.62
CA VAL A 49 -7.50 -3.46 1.58
C VAL A 49 -8.30 -2.17 1.74
N GLN A 50 -9.60 -2.27 1.98
CA GLN A 50 -10.45 -1.11 2.24
C GLN A 50 -10.05 -0.37 3.51
N ALA A 51 -9.71 -1.09 4.59
CA ALA A 51 -9.23 -0.47 5.82
C ALA A 51 -7.91 0.28 5.63
N TRP A 52 -6.96 -0.26 4.85
CA TRP A 52 -5.71 0.43 4.53
C TRP A 52 -5.93 1.67 3.67
N LEU A 53 -6.77 1.56 2.63
CA LEU A 53 -7.08 2.66 1.72
C LEU A 53 -7.93 3.75 2.39
N GLY A 54 -8.86 3.37 3.27
CA GLY A 54 -9.69 4.28 4.08
C GLY A 54 -8.92 4.91 5.25
N GLY A 55 -7.88 4.23 5.72
CA GLY A 55 -7.10 4.64 6.88
C GLY A 55 -7.61 4.17 8.23
N ASP A 56 -8.54 3.23 8.21
CA ASP A 56 -9.00 2.51 9.39
C ASP A 56 -7.98 1.48 9.88
N ALA A 57 -6.99 1.13 9.04
CA ALA A 57 -5.86 0.28 9.39
C ALA A 57 -4.52 0.90 8.94
N PRO A 58 -3.44 0.72 9.72
CA PRO A 58 -2.08 1.11 9.33
C PRO A 58 -1.56 0.22 8.20
N VAL A 59 -0.66 0.77 7.40
CA VAL A 59 0.04 0.07 6.32
C VAL A 59 1.38 -0.41 6.87
N ASP A 60 1.71 -1.69 6.70
CA ASP A 60 2.98 -2.28 7.13
C ASP A 60 4.05 -2.25 6.02
N ASP A 61 5.32 -2.52 6.39
CA ASP A 61 6.46 -2.67 5.47
C ASP A 61 6.17 -3.72 4.40
N ASP A 62 5.71 -4.88 4.82
CA ASP A 62 5.47 -6.04 3.95
C ASP A 62 4.47 -5.70 2.84
N LEU A 63 3.42 -4.97 3.15
CA LEU A 63 2.39 -4.52 2.21
C LEU A 63 2.95 -3.50 1.23
N VAL A 64 3.77 -2.54 1.67
CA VAL A 64 4.44 -1.59 0.78
C VAL A 64 5.41 -2.30 -0.15
N MET A 65 6.26 -3.20 0.38
CA MET A 65 7.19 -3.99 -0.42
C MET A 65 6.46 -4.84 -1.47
N LYS A 66 5.36 -5.48 -1.08
CA LYS A 66 4.55 -6.30 -1.97
C LYS A 66 3.85 -5.48 -3.05
N ALA A 67 3.29 -4.33 -2.67
CA ALA A 67 2.67 -3.41 -3.62
C ALA A 67 3.68 -2.92 -4.66
N ARG A 68 4.90 -2.58 -4.24
CA ARG A 68 6.02 -2.25 -5.13
C ARG A 68 6.36 -3.38 -6.10
N GLY A 69 6.51 -4.60 -5.60
CA GLY A 69 6.77 -5.77 -6.44
C GLY A 69 5.70 -5.96 -7.52
N ILE A 70 4.41 -5.91 -7.14
CA ILE A 70 3.29 -6.07 -8.08
C ILE A 70 3.27 -4.94 -9.11
N ALA A 71 3.51 -3.69 -8.70
CA ALA A 71 3.54 -2.57 -9.63
C ALA A 71 4.66 -2.72 -10.65
N GLN A 72 5.86 -3.12 -10.20
CA GLN A 72 7.00 -3.38 -11.07
C GLN A 72 6.72 -4.51 -12.07
N GLU A 73 6.10 -5.61 -11.63
CA GLU A 73 5.68 -6.72 -12.51
C GLU A 73 4.66 -6.28 -13.56
N ARG A 74 3.80 -5.31 -13.22
CA ARG A 74 2.79 -4.73 -14.13
C ARG A 74 3.30 -3.56 -14.97
N GLY A 75 4.53 -3.09 -14.75
CA GLY A 75 5.10 -1.93 -15.44
C GLY A 75 4.51 -0.59 -15.00
N ILE A 76 3.98 -0.52 -13.79
CA ILE A 76 3.37 0.69 -13.20
C ILE A 76 4.43 1.43 -12.40
N ASN A 77 4.59 2.73 -12.65
CA ASN A 77 5.52 3.56 -11.90
C ASN A 77 4.83 4.21 -10.69
N ILE A 78 5.12 3.67 -9.50
CA ILE A 78 4.59 4.13 -8.20
C ILE A 78 5.70 4.75 -7.35
N GLU A 79 6.41 5.73 -7.91
CA GLU A 79 7.36 6.62 -7.22
C GLU A 79 7.20 8.07 -7.70
#